data_AF-A0A319D2I5-F1
#
_entry.id   AF-A0A319D2I5-F1
#
_cell.length_a   1.000
_cell.length_b   1.000
_cell.length_c   1.000
_cell.angle_alpha   90.00
_cell.angle_beta   90.00
_cell.angle_gamma   90.00
#
_symmetry.space_group_name_H-M   'P 1'
#
loop_
_entity.id
_entity.type
_entity.pdbx_description
1 polymer ?
#
loop_
_entity_poly.entity_id
_entity_poly.type
_entity_poly.pdbx_seq_one_letter_code
_entity_poly.pdbx_strand_id
1 'polypeptide(L)'
;MMKISASLLSFVAAATAQSVIESASFGFGQTLSPNADSIPGWEIGGESHSPDLLSNKIILTPPYPGNTRAFAWSQTPVSQSEWTAEYQFRATGPERGGGNLQLWYAKDGKDKIGTSSIYTVNQFDGFALVIDSHGGRGGSIRGFLNDGTTDYKSHRSVDSLAFGHCDYAYRNLGRPSTIRLKHTNAVFEVIVDDKRCFATDKVALPAGNVFGLTAATPENPDSFEVFKFILQSADSGTGSSIPAQQNTNQQPIAAQEQVIPVQQQQQQQQQQQQQQQQAPTADGRATVEQFNDLSSRIQLINHATNNLVRDIANQDTKTSNRQVELLQKLATKDQVTSLDARLQKLEQILEAIQRDLEGKDYHKRFNQLQETLRSSHLSMTENLLGVITASTPRMGFFICLLIAFQVLLAVAYVVYKRRRANMPKKFL
;
A
#
# COMPACT_ATOMS: atom_id res chain seq x y z
N MET A 1 65.03 4.94 6.98
CA MET A 1 63.81 4.26 6.48
C MET A 1 63.10 3.73 7.72
N MET A 2 61.82 3.93 8.03
CA MET A 2 60.63 4.29 7.26
C MET A 2 59.61 4.83 8.29
N LYS A 3 58.99 5.99 8.06
CA LYS A 3 57.88 6.50 8.89
C LYS A 3 56.58 5.99 8.28
N ILE A 4 55.79 5.23 9.03
CA ILE A 4 54.48 4.75 8.61
C ILE A 4 53.44 5.67 9.25
N SER A 5 52.81 6.52 8.43
CA SER A 5 51.64 7.31 8.81
C SER A 5 50.38 6.46 8.56
N ALA A 6 49.66 6.13 9.62
CA ALA A 6 48.34 5.51 9.53
C ALA A 6 47.27 6.61 9.49
N SER A 7 46.68 6.84 8.32
CA SER A 7 45.48 7.67 8.18
C SER A 7 44.24 6.84 8.49
N LEU A 8 43.59 7.09 9.63
CA LEU A 8 42.22 6.63 9.88
C LEU A 8 41.25 7.56 9.15
N LEU A 9 40.56 7.03 8.15
CA LEU A 9 39.37 7.65 7.54
C LEU A 9 38.16 7.31 8.40
N SER A 10 37.72 8.26 9.22
CA SER A 10 36.45 8.17 9.94
C SER A 10 35.30 8.43 8.96
N PHE A 11 34.52 7.40 8.64
CA PHE A 11 33.21 7.55 8.00
C PHE A 11 32.24 8.17 9.01
N VAL A 12 31.95 9.47 8.86
CA VAL A 12 30.83 10.11 9.56
C VAL A 12 29.57 9.81 8.75
N ALA A 13 28.71 8.94 9.26
CA ALA A 13 27.34 8.80 8.77
C ALA A 13 26.56 10.05 9.18
N ALA A 14 26.30 10.95 8.24
CA ALA A 14 25.40 12.07 8.47
C ALA A 14 23.98 11.53 8.61
N ALA A 15 23.42 11.59 9.82
CA ALA A 15 22.00 11.35 10.03
C ALA A 15 21.22 12.58 9.54
N THR A 16 20.55 12.46 8.40
CA THR A 16 19.61 13.47 7.90
C THR A 16 18.37 13.48 8.79
N ALA A 17 18.00 14.63 9.33
CA ALA A 17 16.71 14.78 9.99
C ALA A 17 15.60 14.77 8.92
N GLN A 18 14.85 13.68 8.84
CA GLN A 18 13.70 13.56 7.94
C GLN A 18 12.51 14.27 8.57
N SER A 19 12.01 15.36 7.96
CA SER A 19 10.79 16.02 8.42
C SER A 19 9.58 15.46 7.66
N VAL A 20 8.51 15.11 8.39
CA VAL A 20 7.27 14.61 7.79
C VAL A 20 6.51 15.79 7.20
N ILE A 21 6.09 15.67 5.94
CA ILE A 21 5.29 16.66 5.24
C ILE A 21 3.82 16.34 5.53
N GLU A 22 3.28 16.92 6.60
CA GLU A 22 1.94 16.61 7.10
C GLU A 22 0.83 16.90 6.07
N SER A 23 0.97 17.93 5.24
CA SER A 23 -0.04 18.30 4.24
C SER A 23 -0.25 17.26 3.14
N ALA A 24 0.74 16.39 2.92
CA ALA A 24 0.70 15.30 1.95
C ALA A 24 0.80 13.92 2.63
N SER A 25 0.51 13.83 3.93
CA SER A 25 0.62 12.59 4.72
C SER A 25 -0.66 12.30 5.50
N PHE A 26 -0.96 11.02 5.74
CA PHE A 26 -2.03 10.57 6.62
C PHE A 26 -1.68 9.23 7.28
N GLY A 27 -2.32 8.93 8.41
CA GLY A 27 -2.11 7.65 9.13
C GLY A 27 -0.79 7.53 9.91
N PHE A 28 -0.16 8.66 10.27
CA PHE A 28 1.02 8.68 11.16
C PHE A 28 0.66 8.78 12.66
N GLY A 29 -0.59 9.12 12.99
CA GLY A 29 -1.12 9.20 14.36
C GLY A 29 -1.82 7.92 14.83
N GLN A 30 -2.57 8.01 15.94
CA GLN A 30 -3.39 6.88 16.42
C GLN A 30 -4.61 6.62 15.53
N THR A 31 -5.09 7.63 14.82
CA THR A 31 -6.18 7.54 13.85
C THR A 31 -5.67 7.95 12.46
N LEU A 32 -6.35 7.45 11.43
CA LEU A 32 -6.07 7.76 10.04
C LEU A 32 -6.27 9.25 9.74
N SER A 33 -7.35 9.80 10.30
CA SER A 33 -7.73 11.20 10.18
C SER A 33 -8.28 11.72 11.52
N PRO A 34 -8.15 13.04 11.79
CA PRO A 34 -8.88 13.70 12.87
C PRO A 34 -10.40 13.65 12.69
N ASN A 35 -10.88 13.59 11.44
CA ASN A 35 -12.30 13.61 11.08
C ASN A 35 -12.75 12.26 10.54
N ALA A 36 -14.00 11.87 10.80
CA ALA A 36 -14.55 10.60 10.32
C ALA A 36 -14.82 10.58 8.81
N ASP A 37 -15.05 11.76 8.19
CA ASP A 37 -15.56 11.85 6.81
C ASP A 37 -14.53 12.42 5.80
N SER A 38 -13.36 12.87 6.24
CA SER A 38 -12.34 13.47 5.36
C SER A 38 -10.93 13.20 5.88
N ILE A 39 -9.94 13.22 5.00
CA ILE A 39 -8.52 13.21 5.35
C ILE A 39 -7.95 14.63 5.07
N PRO A 40 -7.37 15.33 6.07
CA PRO A 40 -6.78 16.64 5.86
C PRO A 40 -5.73 16.64 4.74
N GLY A 41 -5.82 17.62 3.83
CA GLY A 41 -4.89 17.73 2.70
C GLY A 41 -5.15 16.74 1.56
N TRP A 42 -6.17 15.88 1.66
CA TRP A 42 -6.51 14.89 0.64
C TRP A 42 -7.96 15.03 0.20
N GLU A 43 -8.20 14.84 -1.08
CA GLU A 43 -9.53 14.72 -1.65
C GLU A 43 -9.80 13.28 -2.05
N ILE A 44 -10.93 12.74 -1.60
CA ILE A 44 -11.32 11.35 -1.80
C ILE A 44 -12.59 11.32 -2.63
N GLY A 45 -12.65 10.41 -3.59
CA GLY A 45 -13.84 10.22 -4.41
C GLY A 45 -13.80 8.91 -5.17
N GLY A 46 -14.88 8.61 -5.88
CA GLY A 46 -14.98 7.39 -6.66
C GLY A 46 -16.10 7.42 -7.67
N GLU A 47 -16.06 6.44 -8.57
CA GLU A 47 -17.05 6.15 -9.59
C GLU A 47 -17.75 4.85 -9.21
N SER A 48 -19.08 4.83 -9.33
CA SER A 48 -19.99 3.75 -8.89
C SER A 48 -20.05 3.50 -7.38
N HIS A 49 -19.00 3.80 -6.62
CA HIS A 49 -18.96 3.70 -5.17
C HIS A 49 -18.03 4.77 -4.59
N SER A 50 -18.42 5.36 -3.46
CA SER A 50 -17.62 6.29 -2.68
C SER A 50 -16.73 5.52 -1.69
N PRO A 51 -15.43 5.81 -1.59
CA PRO A 51 -14.54 5.14 -0.63
C PRO A 51 -15.04 5.25 0.81
N ASP A 52 -14.95 4.16 1.57
CA ASP A 52 -15.30 4.15 2.98
C ASP A 52 -14.09 4.60 3.82
N LEU A 53 -14.29 5.65 4.62
CA LEU A 53 -13.28 6.13 5.55
C LEU A 53 -13.51 5.55 6.94
N LEU A 54 -12.57 4.75 7.43
CA LEU A 54 -12.59 4.17 8.77
C LEU A 54 -11.50 4.80 9.65
N SER A 55 -11.59 4.56 10.96
CA SER A 55 -10.68 5.16 11.94
C SER A 55 -9.20 4.83 11.70
N ASN A 56 -8.89 3.71 11.07
CA ASN A 56 -7.52 3.22 10.86
C ASN A 56 -7.15 2.95 9.39
N LYS A 57 -8.09 3.09 8.46
CA LYS A 57 -7.87 2.80 7.03
C LYS A 57 -8.92 3.46 6.15
N ILE A 58 -8.54 3.73 4.91
CA ILE A 58 -9.46 4.05 3.82
C ILE A 58 -9.64 2.79 2.97
N ILE A 59 -10.89 2.45 2.68
CA ILE A 59 -11.25 1.37 1.75
C ILE A 59 -11.53 2.04 0.40
N LEU A 60 -10.56 1.98 -0.51
CA LEU A 60 -10.71 2.57 -1.84
C LEU A 60 -11.74 1.79 -2.66
N THR A 61 -11.72 0.47 -2.57
CA THR A 61 -12.67 -0.39 -3.29
C THR A 61 -13.25 -1.43 -2.33
N PRO A 62 -14.57 -1.62 -2.34
CA PRO A 62 -15.21 -2.56 -1.43
C PRO A 62 -15.12 -3.99 -1.98
N PRO A 63 -15.30 -5.01 -1.12
CA PRO A 63 -15.41 -6.40 -1.58
C PRO A 63 -16.68 -6.66 -2.42
N TYR A 64 -17.64 -5.74 -2.40
CA TYR A 64 -18.83 -5.70 -3.25
C TYR A 64 -19.45 -4.29 -3.15
N PRO A 65 -19.93 -3.67 -4.24
CA PRO A 65 -20.03 -4.18 -5.62
C PRO A 65 -18.70 -4.13 -6.38
N GLY A 66 -18.62 -4.89 -7.48
CA GLY A 66 -17.51 -4.81 -8.45
C GLY A 66 -17.66 -3.63 -9.42
N ASN A 67 -16.72 -3.52 -10.37
CA ASN A 67 -16.64 -2.43 -11.36
C ASN A 67 -16.59 -1.02 -10.73
N THR A 68 -15.92 -0.90 -9.58
CA THR A 68 -15.78 0.37 -8.88
C THR A 68 -14.41 0.97 -9.17
N ARG A 69 -14.35 2.30 -9.11
CA ARG A 69 -13.08 3.03 -9.15
C ARG A 69 -13.05 4.06 -8.05
N ALA A 70 -11.88 4.30 -7.51
CA ALA A 70 -11.69 5.27 -6.46
C ALA A 70 -10.38 6.02 -6.62
N PHE A 71 -10.33 7.20 -6.01
CA PHE A 71 -9.13 7.98 -5.86
C PHE A 71 -9.02 8.59 -4.47
N ALA A 72 -7.78 8.86 -4.09
CA ALA A 72 -7.43 9.82 -3.05
C ALA A 72 -6.26 10.67 -3.59
N TRP A 73 -6.43 11.98 -3.73
CA TRP A 73 -5.39 12.89 -4.26
C TRP A 73 -4.99 13.91 -3.21
N SER A 74 -3.68 14.14 -3.04
CA SER A 74 -3.19 15.24 -2.21
C SER A 74 -3.52 16.58 -2.86
N GLN A 75 -3.97 17.55 -2.07
CA GLN A 75 -4.34 18.88 -2.53
C GLN A 75 -3.13 19.82 -2.67
N THR A 76 -2.03 19.53 -1.96
CA THR A 76 -0.82 20.36 -1.98
C THR A 76 0.29 19.70 -2.79
N PRO A 77 0.85 20.40 -3.80
CA PRO A 77 2.04 19.94 -4.52
C PRO A 77 3.27 19.77 -3.62
N VAL A 78 4.09 18.78 -3.92
CA VAL A 78 5.34 18.51 -3.19
C VAL A 78 6.46 19.38 -3.76
N SER A 79 6.99 20.29 -2.95
CA SER A 79 8.04 21.24 -3.37
C SER A 79 9.46 20.68 -3.25
N GLN A 80 9.65 19.61 -2.49
CA GLN A 80 10.94 18.98 -2.24
C GLN A 80 11.38 18.17 -3.46
N SER A 81 12.64 18.35 -3.89
CA SER A 81 13.25 17.56 -4.96
C SER A 81 13.64 16.16 -4.51
N GLU A 82 13.98 16.01 -3.22
CA GLU A 82 14.35 14.74 -2.62
C GLU A 82 13.37 14.39 -1.50
N TRP A 83 12.82 13.18 -1.56
CA TRP A 83 11.78 12.75 -0.65
C TRP A 83 11.77 11.22 -0.50
N THR A 84 11.20 10.78 0.62
CA THR A 84 10.86 9.37 0.86
C THR A 84 9.38 9.27 1.15
N ALA A 85 8.68 8.36 0.46
CA ALA A 85 7.27 8.08 0.70
C ALA A 85 7.12 6.65 1.22
N GLU A 86 6.42 6.49 2.34
CA GLU A 86 6.03 5.19 2.89
C GLU A 86 4.53 5.00 2.75
N TYR A 87 4.14 3.92 2.10
CA TYR A 87 2.77 3.60 1.75
C TYR A 87 2.42 2.21 2.29
N GLN A 88 1.32 2.09 3.02
CA GLN A 88 0.88 0.82 3.58
C GLN A 88 -0.51 0.44 3.08
N PHE A 89 -0.62 -0.73 2.46
CA PHE A 89 -1.85 -1.18 1.82
C PHE A 89 -2.15 -2.66 2.10
N ARG A 90 -3.38 -3.07 1.83
CA ARG A 90 -3.79 -4.47 1.83
C ARG A 90 -4.79 -4.71 0.71
N ALA A 91 -4.66 -5.85 0.04
CA ALA A 91 -5.66 -6.35 -0.89
C ALA A 91 -6.26 -7.64 -0.36
N THR A 92 -7.59 -7.68 -0.26
CA THR A 92 -8.32 -8.88 0.17
C THR A 92 -9.47 -9.16 -0.78
N GLY A 93 -9.64 -10.41 -1.19
CA GLY A 93 -10.75 -10.75 -2.06
C GLY A 93 -10.91 -12.26 -2.26
N PRO A 94 -11.95 -12.66 -2.99
CA PRO A 94 -12.23 -14.07 -3.28
C PRO A 94 -11.12 -14.68 -4.14
N GLU A 95 -11.14 -16.00 -4.31
CA GLU A 95 -10.09 -16.74 -5.04
C GLU A 95 -9.82 -16.16 -6.44
N ARG A 96 -10.88 -15.76 -7.15
CA ARG A 96 -10.83 -15.10 -8.48
C ARG A 96 -11.14 -13.60 -8.44
N GLY A 97 -10.90 -12.96 -7.30
CA GLY A 97 -10.92 -11.50 -7.19
C GLY A 97 -9.77 -10.87 -7.97
N GLY A 98 -9.93 -9.60 -8.28
CA GLY A 98 -8.88 -8.84 -8.93
C GLY A 98 -9.12 -7.35 -8.89
N GLY A 99 -8.28 -6.66 -9.62
CA GLY A 99 -8.23 -5.21 -9.65
C GLY A 99 -6.79 -4.75 -9.57
N ASN A 100 -6.63 -3.44 -9.56
CA ASN A 100 -5.34 -2.80 -9.53
C ASN A 100 -5.37 -1.62 -8.58
N LEU A 101 -4.21 -1.35 -8.02
CA LEU A 101 -3.95 -0.25 -7.11
C LEU A 101 -2.76 0.52 -7.66
N GLN A 102 -2.87 1.84 -7.72
CA GLN A 102 -1.81 2.70 -8.20
C GLN A 102 -1.47 3.77 -7.18
N LEU A 103 -0.18 4.00 -7.02
CA LEU A 103 0.36 5.21 -6.40
C LEU A 103 0.93 6.09 -7.51
N TRP A 104 0.52 7.35 -7.53
CA TRP A 104 0.91 8.34 -8.50
C TRP A 104 1.76 9.44 -7.86
N TYR A 105 2.72 9.94 -8.61
CA TYR A 105 3.36 11.22 -8.40
C TYR A 105 3.34 11.98 -9.73
N ALA A 106 2.32 12.80 -9.94
CA ALA A 106 2.01 13.33 -11.26
C ALA A 106 1.57 14.79 -11.21
N LYS A 107 1.76 15.46 -12.34
CA LYS A 107 1.26 16.81 -12.60
C LYS A 107 -0.25 16.76 -12.85
N ASP A 108 -0.98 17.76 -12.33
CA ASP A 108 -2.43 17.92 -12.52
C ASP A 108 -3.23 16.66 -12.15
N GLY A 109 -2.86 15.99 -11.06
CA GLY A 109 -3.29 14.63 -10.70
C GLY A 109 -4.80 14.36 -10.86
N LYS A 110 -5.63 14.96 -10.00
CA LYS A 110 -7.08 14.75 -10.04
C LYS A 110 -7.71 15.17 -11.38
N ASP A 111 -7.27 16.29 -11.95
CA ASP A 111 -7.88 16.88 -13.15
C ASP A 111 -7.56 16.09 -14.43
N LYS A 112 -6.36 15.51 -14.53
CA LYS A 112 -5.92 14.72 -15.69
C LYS A 112 -6.18 13.22 -15.52
N ILE A 113 -5.94 12.67 -14.33
CA ILE A 113 -5.97 11.22 -14.06
C ILE A 113 -7.29 10.82 -13.40
N GLY A 114 -7.72 11.55 -12.37
CA GLY A 114 -8.97 11.30 -11.65
C GLY A 114 -9.01 9.90 -11.04
N THR A 115 -9.96 9.06 -11.49
CA THR A 115 -10.15 7.66 -11.09
C THR A 115 -9.43 6.64 -11.99
N SER A 116 -8.63 7.10 -12.96
CA SER A 116 -8.06 6.24 -13.99
C SER A 116 -6.96 5.30 -13.44
N SER A 117 -6.98 4.06 -13.91
CA SER A 117 -5.83 3.14 -13.81
C SER A 117 -4.79 3.41 -14.89
N ILE A 118 -3.60 2.81 -14.79
CA ILE A 118 -2.57 2.85 -15.84
C ILE A 118 -3.07 2.34 -17.20
N TYR A 119 -4.10 1.48 -17.21
CA TYR A 119 -4.69 0.89 -18.41
C TYR A 119 -5.77 1.77 -19.06
N THR A 120 -6.18 2.84 -18.38
CA THR A 120 -7.33 3.66 -18.79
C THR A 120 -7.03 5.15 -18.81
N VAL A 121 -5.91 5.56 -18.21
CA VAL A 121 -5.43 6.94 -18.27
C VAL A 121 -4.97 7.26 -19.69
N ASN A 122 -5.21 8.49 -20.14
CA ASN A 122 -4.69 8.94 -21.43
C ASN A 122 -3.21 9.34 -21.29
N GLN A 123 -2.89 10.61 -21.51
CA GLN A 123 -1.58 11.18 -21.22
C GLN A 123 -1.50 11.65 -19.76
N PHE A 124 -0.37 11.39 -19.11
CA PHE A 124 -0.03 11.95 -17.81
C PHE A 124 1.45 12.35 -17.79
N ASP A 125 1.83 13.24 -16.88
CA ASP A 125 3.21 13.69 -16.71
C ASP A 125 3.65 13.37 -15.28
N GLY A 126 4.56 12.42 -15.13
CA GLY A 126 5.07 11.95 -13.84
C GLY A 126 5.23 10.44 -13.78
N PHE A 127 5.06 9.90 -12.58
CA PHE A 127 5.34 8.52 -12.21
C PHE A 127 4.09 7.80 -11.70
N ALA A 128 4.00 6.50 -12.02
CA ALA A 128 2.99 5.60 -11.48
C ALA A 128 3.63 4.30 -11.00
N LEU A 129 3.34 3.90 -9.77
CA LEU A 129 3.61 2.57 -9.24
C LEU A 129 2.32 1.77 -9.24
N VAL A 130 2.29 0.66 -9.96
CA VAL A 130 1.11 -0.19 -10.13
C VAL A 130 1.31 -1.51 -9.40
N ILE A 131 0.31 -1.90 -8.61
CA ILE A 131 0.18 -3.21 -7.99
C ILE A 131 -1.00 -3.91 -8.64
N ASP A 132 -0.73 -5.01 -9.34
CA ASP A 132 -1.77 -5.79 -10.01
C ASP A 132 -1.37 -7.27 -10.16
N SER A 133 -2.31 -8.07 -10.67
CA SER A 133 -2.12 -9.50 -10.89
C SER A 133 -1.28 -9.83 -12.15
N HIS A 134 -0.69 -8.82 -12.80
CA HIS A 134 0.20 -9.05 -13.93
C HIS A 134 1.49 -9.72 -13.46
N GLY A 135 2.13 -10.49 -14.34
CA GLY A 135 3.31 -11.29 -13.98
C GLY A 135 2.90 -12.56 -13.25
N GLY A 136 3.20 -13.73 -13.81
CA GLY A 136 2.92 -15.01 -13.13
C GLY A 136 3.60 -15.04 -11.76
N ARG A 137 2.98 -15.68 -10.75
CA ARG A 137 3.37 -15.76 -9.31
C ARG A 137 2.53 -14.92 -8.33
N GLY A 138 1.30 -14.57 -8.69
CA GLY A 138 0.31 -14.04 -7.73
C GLY A 138 0.30 -12.52 -7.60
N GLY A 139 1.02 -11.82 -8.48
CA GLY A 139 1.02 -10.37 -8.61
C GLY A 139 2.40 -9.80 -8.87
N SER A 140 2.44 -8.55 -9.31
CA SER A 140 3.67 -7.79 -9.49
C SER A 140 3.50 -6.34 -9.05
N ILE A 141 4.64 -5.71 -8.81
CA ILE A 141 4.75 -4.27 -8.59
C ILE A 141 5.58 -3.70 -9.73
N ARG A 142 5.05 -2.68 -10.40
CA ARG A 142 5.61 -2.16 -11.66
C ARG A 142 5.63 -0.64 -11.67
N GLY A 143 6.75 -0.06 -12.11
CA GLY A 143 6.95 1.38 -12.26
C GLY A 143 6.78 1.83 -13.70
N PHE A 144 6.01 2.90 -13.90
CA PHE A 144 5.75 3.55 -15.18
C PHE A 144 6.09 5.03 -15.12
N LEU A 145 6.53 5.57 -16.27
CA LEU A 145 6.83 6.99 -16.45
C LEU A 145 6.15 7.50 -17.70
N ASN A 146 5.75 8.76 -17.65
CA ASN A 146 5.25 9.47 -18.81
C ASN A 146 5.59 10.95 -18.65
N ASP A 147 5.89 11.60 -19.76
CA ASP A 147 6.25 13.02 -19.85
C ASP A 147 5.12 13.86 -20.46
N GLY A 148 3.90 13.30 -20.47
CA GLY A 148 2.72 13.89 -21.10
C GLY A 148 2.55 13.56 -22.58
N THR A 149 3.48 12.82 -23.20
CA THR A 149 3.41 12.54 -24.65
C THR A 149 2.64 11.28 -25.00
N THR A 150 2.76 10.23 -24.17
CA THR A 150 2.23 8.90 -24.50
C THR A 150 0.81 8.75 -23.98
N ASP A 151 -0.12 8.36 -24.85
CA ASP A 151 -1.48 7.95 -24.46
C ASP A 151 -1.49 6.47 -24.07
N TYR A 152 -1.61 6.20 -22.77
CA TYR A 152 -1.57 4.85 -22.24
C TYR A 152 -2.82 4.04 -22.58
N LYS A 153 -4.00 4.68 -22.64
CA LYS A 153 -5.28 4.03 -22.94
C LYS A 153 -5.32 3.44 -24.33
N SER A 154 -4.71 4.11 -25.31
CA SER A 154 -4.63 3.63 -26.69
C SER A 154 -3.39 2.76 -26.98
N HIS A 155 -2.49 2.60 -26.01
CA HIS A 155 -1.28 1.82 -26.18
C HIS A 155 -1.60 0.31 -26.25
N ARG A 156 -1.04 -0.38 -27.25
CA ARG A 156 -1.35 -1.80 -27.52
C ARG A 156 -0.89 -2.75 -26.40
N SER A 157 0.18 -2.39 -25.70
CA SER A 157 0.72 -3.17 -24.59
C SER A 157 1.23 -2.22 -23.52
N VAL A 158 0.34 -1.80 -22.63
CA VAL A 158 0.71 -0.94 -21.50
C VAL A 158 1.81 -1.60 -20.66
N ASP A 159 1.75 -2.92 -20.49
CA ASP A 159 2.72 -3.69 -19.71
C ASP A 159 4.17 -3.53 -20.18
N SER A 160 4.38 -3.35 -21.48
CA SER A 160 5.71 -3.14 -22.07
C SER A 160 6.34 -1.78 -21.74
N LEU A 161 5.55 -0.82 -21.23
CA LEU A 161 6.01 0.51 -20.85
C LEU A 161 6.60 0.56 -19.43
N ALA A 162 6.50 -0.53 -18.66
CA ALA A 162 7.07 -0.59 -17.33
C ALA A 162 8.61 -0.57 -17.41
N PHE A 163 9.24 0.42 -16.76
CA PHE A 163 10.71 0.54 -16.74
C PHE A 163 11.36 -0.30 -15.63
N GLY A 164 10.59 -0.66 -14.61
CA GLY A 164 11.04 -1.45 -13.46
C GLY A 164 9.90 -2.29 -12.91
N HIS A 165 10.20 -3.51 -12.47
CA HIS A 165 9.20 -4.42 -11.92
C HIS A 165 9.83 -5.46 -10.99
N CYS A 166 9.01 -6.03 -10.11
CA CYS A 166 9.31 -7.25 -9.38
C CYS A 166 8.04 -8.08 -9.16
N ASP A 167 8.18 -9.39 -9.02
CA ASP A 167 7.09 -10.27 -8.62
C ASP A 167 6.77 -10.06 -7.12
N TYR A 168 5.49 -9.87 -6.79
CA TYR A 168 5.05 -9.69 -5.42
C TYR A 168 3.61 -10.18 -5.25
N ALA A 169 3.43 -11.29 -4.53
CA ALA A 169 2.12 -11.83 -4.19
C ALA A 169 1.48 -11.00 -3.07
N TYR A 170 0.72 -9.97 -3.44
CA TYR A 170 0.15 -8.97 -2.51
C TYR A 170 -1.22 -9.35 -1.93
N ARG A 171 -1.94 -10.28 -2.56
CA ARG A 171 -3.32 -10.61 -2.21
C ARG A 171 -3.39 -11.51 -0.97
N ASN A 172 -4.38 -11.27 -0.12
CA ASN A 172 -4.78 -12.17 0.98
C ASN A 172 -3.64 -12.50 1.97
N LEU A 173 -2.70 -11.58 2.20
CA LEU A 173 -1.56 -11.79 3.12
C LEU A 173 -1.93 -11.75 4.61
N GLY A 174 -3.15 -11.34 4.96
CA GLY A 174 -3.62 -11.16 6.35
C GLY A 174 -3.03 -9.94 7.08
N ARG A 175 -1.84 -9.49 6.68
CA ARG A 175 -1.18 -8.25 7.13
C ARG A 175 -1.18 -7.19 6.01
N PRO A 176 -1.04 -5.90 6.33
CA PRO A 176 -0.72 -4.89 5.33
C PRO A 176 0.73 -5.03 4.84
N SER A 177 0.92 -4.73 3.56
CA SER A 177 2.21 -4.62 2.88
C SER A 177 2.72 -3.19 2.95
N THR A 178 4.04 -3.02 3.09
CA THR A 178 4.67 -1.69 3.14
C THR A 178 5.52 -1.46 1.90
N ILE A 179 5.27 -0.38 1.17
CA ILE A 179 6.09 0.09 0.06
C ILE A 179 6.80 1.38 0.49
N ARG A 180 8.11 1.44 0.28
CA ARG A 180 8.93 2.64 0.49
C ARG A 180 9.51 3.07 -0.85
N LEU A 181 9.19 4.29 -1.26
CA LEU A 181 9.73 4.94 -2.44
C LEU A 181 10.74 5.97 -1.98
N LYS A 182 11.93 5.94 -2.56
CA LYS A 182 12.99 6.90 -2.29
C LYS A 182 13.37 7.58 -3.60
N HIS A 183 13.21 8.90 -3.65
CA HIS A 183 13.68 9.73 -4.76
C HIS A 183 14.74 10.70 -4.24
N THR A 184 15.94 10.58 -4.80
CA THR A 184 17.08 11.46 -4.51
C THR A 184 17.76 11.83 -5.81
N ASN A 185 18.66 12.80 -5.78
CA ASN A 185 19.46 13.19 -6.96
C ASN A 185 20.33 12.05 -7.51
N ALA A 186 20.60 11.01 -6.70
CA ALA A 186 21.46 9.89 -7.09
C ALA A 186 20.69 8.63 -7.50
N VAL A 187 19.52 8.39 -6.90
CA VAL A 187 18.78 7.13 -7.10
C VAL A 187 17.30 7.29 -6.85
N PHE A 188 16.52 6.63 -7.71
CA PHE A 188 15.13 6.28 -7.48
C PHE A 188 15.05 4.79 -7.13
N GLU A 189 14.47 4.47 -5.97
CA GLU A 189 14.40 3.12 -5.44
C GLU A 189 13.00 2.80 -4.90
N VAL A 190 12.51 1.60 -5.20
CA VAL A 190 11.27 1.04 -4.64
C VAL A 190 11.60 -0.19 -3.82
N ILE A 191 11.20 -0.17 -2.55
CA ILE A 191 11.40 -1.23 -1.57
C ILE A 191 10.02 -1.72 -1.12
N VAL A 192 9.82 -3.03 -1.07
CA VAL A 192 8.56 -3.67 -0.69
C VAL A 192 8.85 -4.66 0.42
N ASP A 193 8.19 -4.51 1.58
CA ASP A 193 8.43 -5.31 2.79
C ASP A 193 9.95 -5.47 3.09
N ASP A 194 10.66 -4.34 3.08
CA ASP A 194 12.13 -4.23 3.29
C ASP A 194 13.02 -4.97 2.27
N LYS A 195 12.45 -5.40 1.14
CA LYS A 195 13.20 -5.97 0.02
C LYS A 195 13.19 -5.01 -1.17
N ARG A 196 14.35 -4.78 -1.77
CA ARG A 196 14.45 -3.98 -3.00
C ARG A 196 13.64 -4.66 -4.12
N CYS A 197 12.69 -3.93 -4.68
CA CYS A 197 11.93 -4.35 -5.86
C CYS A 197 12.71 -3.97 -7.13
N PHE A 198 12.97 -2.67 -7.31
CA PHE A 198 13.83 -2.16 -8.37
C PHE A 198 14.44 -0.81 -7.97
N ALA A 199 15.55 -0.45 -8.62
CA ALA A 199 16.23 0.83 -8.43
C ALA A 199 16.87 1.28 -9.74
N THR A 200 16.98 2.58 -9.95
CA THR A 200 17.54 3.19 -11.16
C THR A 200 18.04 4.60 -10.86
N ASP A 201 19.09 5.02 -11.55
CA ASP A 201 19.68 6.36 -11.53
C ASP A 201 19.18 7.24 -12.68
N LYS A 202 18.30 6.72 -13.54
CA LYS A 202 17.83 7.40 -14.76
C LYS A 202 16.52 8.16 -14.61
N VAL A 203 15.85 8.00 -13.47
CA VAL A 203 14.54 8.61 -13.22
C VAL A 203 14.74 9.95 -12.54
N ALA A 204 14.20 11.00 -13.15
CA ALA A 204 14.17 12.34 -12.61
C ALA A 204 12.72 12.81 -12.54
N LEU A 205 12.22 13.02 -11.32
CA LEU A 205 10.86 13.51 -11.09
C LEU A 205 10.90 14.99 -10.70
N PRO A 206 10.18 15.87 -11.42
CA PRO A 206 10.17 17.29 -11.10
C PRO A 206 9.39 17.55 -9.80
N ALA A 207 9.85 18.54 -9.04
CA ALA A 207 9.08 19.10 -7.94
C ALA A 207 7.83 19.82 -8.45
N GLY A 208 6.82 19.97 -7.58
CA GLY A 208 5.54 20.60 -7.91
C GLY A 208 4.48 19.63 -8.41
N ASN A 209 4.74 18.31 -8.38
CA ASN A 209 3.74 17.29 -8.63
C ASN A 209 2.98 16.91 -7.35
N VAL A 210 1.83 16.27 -7.51
CA VAL A 210 0.96 15.81 -6.41
C VAL A 210 1.00 14.30 -6.27
N PHE A 211 0.84 13.81 -5.04
CA PHE A 211 0.66 12.39 -4.80
C PHE A 211 -0.81 12.00 -4.94
N GLY A 212 -1.05 10.79 -5.43
CA GLY A 212 -2.39 10.25 -5.54
C GLY A 212 -2.41 8.75 -5.44
N LEU A 213 -3.55 8.23 -5.01
CA LEU A 213 -3.85 6.82 -4.98
C LEU A 213 -5.08 6.62 -5.86
N THR A 214 -5.05 5.61 -6.72
CA THR A 214 -6.24 5.16 -7.43
C THR A 214 -6.39 3.65 -7.29
N ALA A 215 -7.62 3.17 -7.32
CA ALA A 215 -7.90 1.75 -7.39
C ALA A 215 -9.04 1.50 -8.37
N ALA A 216 -8.98 0.40 -9.11
CA ALA A 216 -10.04 -0.01 -10.01
C ALA A 216 -10.23 -1.53 -9.95
N THR A 217 -11.49 -1.97 -9.92
CA THR A 217 -11.83 -3.39 -9.84
C THR A 217 -12.65 -3.85 -11.04
N PRO A 218 -12.55 -5.14 -11.42
CA PRO A 218 -13.50 -5.76 -12.34
C PRO A 218 -14.79 -6.16 -11.58
N GLU A 219 -15.64 -6.94 -12.23
CA GLU A 219 -16.89 -7.45 -11.65
C GLU A 219 -16.68 -8.27 -10.37
N ASN A 220 -15.59 -9.03 -10.28
CA ASN A 220 -15.16 -9.72 -9.05
C ASN A 220 -14.05 -8.90 -8.38
N PRO A 221 -14.38 -7.99 -7.44
CA PRO A 221 -13.42 -7.06 -6.89
C PRO A 221 -12.54 -7.72 -5.81
N ASP A 222 -11.29 -7.29 -5.77
CA ASP A 222 -10.55 -7.22 -4.53
C ASP A 222 -10.88 -5.92 -3.81
N SER A 223 -10.95 -5.98 -2.48
CA SER A 223 -10.98 -4.80 -1.65
C SER A 223 -9.56 -4.28 -1.44
N PHE A 224 -9.31 -3.06 -1.91
CA PHE A 224 -8.06 -2.35 -1.69
C PHE A 224 -8.20 -1.37 -0.53
N GLU A 225 -7.40 -1.58 0.50
CA GLU A 225 -7.39 -0.81 1.74
C GLU A 225 -6.04 -0.13 1.92
N VAL A 226 -6.04 1.11 2.41
CA VAL A 226 -4.81 1.87 2.69
C VAL A 226 -4.84 2.32 4.14
N PHE A 227 -3.75 2.06 4.86
CA PHE A 227 -3.64 2.32 6.29
C PHE A 227 -2.88 3.60 6.60
N LYS A 228 -1.89 3.93 5.75
CA LYS A 228 -1.11 5.16 5.88
C LYS A 228 -0.39 5.50 4.59
N PHE A 229 -0.11 6.78 4.45
CA PHE A 229 0.80 7.35 3.46
C PHE A 229 1.61 8.44 4.15
N ILE A 230 2.92 8.28 4.26
CA ILE A 230 3.80 9.21 4.97
C ILE A 230 4.85 9.70 3.99
N LEU A 231 4.85 11.01 3.75
CA LEU A 231 5.86 11.69 2.95
C LEU A 231 6.86 12.39 3.87
N GLN A 232 8.15 12.19 3.61
CA GLN A 232 9.24 12.80 4.34
C GLN A 232 10.17 13.54 3.39
N SER A 233 10.60 14.74 3.77
CA SER A 233 11.72 15.40 3.11
C SER A 233 13.00 14.62 3.40
N ALA A 234 13.88 14.54 2.40
CA ALA A 234 15.28 14.22 2.63
C ALA A 234 16.02 15.56 2.78
N ASP A 235 15.89 16.22 3.93
CA ASP A 235 16.58 17.51 4.13
C ASP A 235 18.10 17.31 4.12
N SER A 236 18.73 17.94 3.14
CA SER A 236 20.17 18.22 3.12
C SER A 236 20.47 19.21 4.25
N GLY A 237 21.22 18.77 5.26
CA GLY A 237 21.35 19.49 6.53
C GLY A 237 21.79 20.96 6.41
N THR A 238 20.97 21.85 6.95
CA THR A 238 21.42 23.10 7.56
C THR A 238 20.74 23.29 8.91
N GLY A 239 21.52 23.04 9.96
CA GLY A 239 21.43 23.58 11.31
C GLY A 239 20.05 23.83 11.92
N SER A 240 19.61 22.92 12.80
CA SER A 240 18.91 23.30 14.03
C SER A 240 19.29 22.31 15.12
N SER A 241 20.13 22.79 16.03
CA SER A 241 20.66 22.11 17.21
C SER A 241 19.54 21.78 18.20
N ILE A 242 19.41 20.49 18.53
CA ILE A 242 18.80 20.07 19.80
C ILE A 242 19.95 19.91 20.80
N PRO A 243 19.95 20.60 21.96
CA PRO A 243 21.02 20.44 22.95
C PRO A 243 20.85 19.10 23.68
N ALA A 244 21.70 18.13 23.33
CA ALA A 244 21.91 16.95 24.14
C ALA A 244 22.78 17.31 25.34
N GLN A 245 22.20 17.36 26.54
CA GLN A 245 22.97 17.31 27.78
C GLN A 245 23.56 15.91 27.94
N GLN A 246 24.87 15.84 27.76
CA GLN A 246 25.72 14.74 28.24
C GLN A 246 25.98 14.86 29.74
N ASN A 247 26.47 13.74 30.30
CA ASN A 247 27.22 13.54 31.54
C ASN A 247 26.42 13.12 32.79
N THR A 248 26.76 12.07 33.56
CA THR A 248 27.79 11.00 33.49
C THR A 248 27.40 9.89 34.50
N ASN A 249 28.09 8.74 34.39
CA ASN A 249 28.32 7.68 35.39
C ASN A 249 27.36 6.49 35.44
N GLN A 250 27.77 5.43 34.73
CA GLN A 250 27.45 4.04 35.05
C GLN A 250 28.56 3.45 35.93
N GLN A 251 28.19 2.95 37.10
CA GLN A 251 28.86 1.83 37.75
C GLN A 251 27.80 0.79 38.15
N PRO A 252 28.13 -0.51 38.12
CA PRO A 252 27.16 -1.60 38.21
C PRO A 252 26.91 -1.99 39.68
N ILE A 253 25.64 -2.16 40.07
CA ILE A 253 25.32 -2.78 41.36
C ILE A 253 24.27 -3.87 41.16
N ALA A 254 24.65 -5.04 41.67
CA ALA A 254 23.93 -6.29 41.70
C ALA A 254 22.65 -6.23 42.56
N ALA A 255 21.79 -7.21 42.33
CA ALA A 255 20.54 -7.47 43.01
C ALA A 255 20.67 -7.47 44.55
N GLN A 256 19.71 -6.82 45.21
CA GLN A 256 19.16 -7.28 46.49
C GLN A 256 17.76 -6.67 46.74
N GLU A 257 16.79 -7.56 46.89
CA GLU A 257 15.45 -7.29 47.40
C GLU A 257 15.51 -6.76 48.84
N GLN A 258 14.86 -5.62 49.13
CA GLN A 258 14.23 -5.37 50.44
C GLN A 258 13.01 -4.45 50.30
N VAL A 259 12.00 -4.77 51.09
CA VAL A 259 10.63 -4.25 51.08
C VAL A 259 10.42 -3.38 52.34
N ILE A 260 9.58 -2.34 52.23
CA ILE A 260 8.82 -1.60 53.30
C ILE A 260 9.57 -0.45 54.05
N PRO A 261 8.93 0.64 54.56
CA PRO A 261 7.71 1.39 54.19
C PRO A 261 7.92 2.91 53.95
N VAL A 262 6.92 3.55 53.32
CA VAL A 262 6.77 5.01 53.20
C VAL A 262 6.16 5.58 54.48
N GLN A 263 6.96 6.18 55.35
CA GLN A 263 6.50 7.11 56.39
C GLN A 263 7.68 7.92 56.91
N GLN A 264 7.91 9.13 56.36
CA GLN A 264 8.58 10.30 56.99
C GLN A 264 9.14 11.28 55.95
N GLN A 265 8.27 12.09 55.31
CA GLN A 265 8.77 13.32 54.68
C GLN A 265 7.84 14.53 54.80
N GLN A 266 6.96 14.52 55.81
CA GLN A 266 6.06 15.64 56.10
C GLN A 266 6.66 16.67 57.08
N GLN A 267 7.98 16.75 57.25
CA GLN A 267 8.58 17.57 58.32
C GLN A 267 9.71 18.54 57.92
N GLN A 268 9.88 18.90 56.65
CA GLN A 268 10.79 20.01 56.29
C GLN A 268 10.12 21.20 55.59
N GLN A 269 8.79 21.30 55.63
CA GLN A 269 8.04 22.44 55.08
C GLN A 269 7.98 23.68 55.99
N GLN A 270 8.83 23.78 57.03
CA GLN A 270 8.68 24.82 58.06
C GLN A 270 9.83 25.83 58.20
N GLN A 271 10.75 25.97 57.22
CA GLN A 271 11.90 26.88 57.43
C GLN A 271 12.31 27.85 56.33
N GLN A 272 11.44 28.21 55.37
CA GLN A 272 11.76 29.31 54.43
C GLN A 272 10.72 30.43 54.31
N GLN A 273 9.83 30.58 55.28
CA GLN A 273 8.83 31.66 55.26
C GLN A 273 9.21 32.96 56.01
N GLN A 274 10.51 33.27 56.18
CA GLN A 274 10.92 34.56 56.73
C GLN A 274 12.05 35.20 55.92
N GLN A 275 11.67 35.89 54.84
CA GLN A 275 12.11 37.27 54.55
C GLN A 275 11.59 37.70 53.16
N GLN A 276 10.49 38.46 53.14
CA GLN A 276 10.45 39.81 52.55
C GLN A 276 9.00 40.33 52.57
N GLN A 277 8.71 41.10 53.61
CA GLN A 277 7.67 42.12 53.56
C GLN A 277 8.32 43.40 53.01
N GLN A 278 7.82 43.87 51.87
CA GLN A 278 7.68 45.30 51.55
C GLN A 278 6.80 45.44 50.30
N ALA A 279 5.62 46.03 50.49
CA ALA A 279 4.74 46.53 49.42
C ALA A 279 5.20 47.94 48.98
N PRO A 280 4.64 48.62 47.95
CA PRO A 280 3.44 48.27 47.17
C PRO A 280 3.55 48.54 45.64
N THR A 281 2.60 48.03 44.83
CA THR A 281 1.77 48.82 43.90
C THR A 281 0.71 47.94 43.24
N ALA A 282 -0.48 48.51 43.07
CA ALA A 282 -1.68 47.87 42.59
C ALA A 282 -1.68 47.71 41.06
N ASP A 283 -1.39 46.51 40.55
CA ASP A 283 -1.94 46.02 39.26
C ASP A 283 -1.76 44.50 39.01
N GLY A 284 -1.58 43.69 40.07
CA GLY A 284 -1.13 42.29 39.94
C GLY A 284 -2.04 41.22 40.54
N ARG A 285 -3.31 41.52 40.83
CA ARG A 285 -4.20 40.53 41.48
C ARG A 285 -4.64 39.42 40.53
N ALA A 286 -4.77 39.69 39.23
CA ALA A 286 -5.15 38.68 38.23
C ALA A 286 -4.02 37.67 37.94
N THR A 287 -2.76 38.10 38.01
CA THR A 287 -1.58 37.27 37.72
C THR A 287 -1.25 36.28 38.85
N VAL A 288 -1.52 36.64 40.11
CA VAL A 288 -1.29 35.75 41.26
C VAL A 288 -2.33 34.62 41.32
N GLU A 289 -3.59 34.89 40.99
CA GLU A 289 -4.62 33.86 40.88
C GLU A 289 -4.34 32.90 39.70
N GLN A 290 -3.89 33.41 38.56
CA GLN A 290 -3.46 32.59 37.42
C GLN A 290 -2.25 31.71 37.74
N PHE A 291 -1.31 32.20 38.55
CA PHE A 291 -0.14 31.40 38.97
C PHE A 291 -0.53 30.26 39.91
N ASN A 292 -1.50 30.50 40.80
CA ASN A 292 -2.04 29.47 41.69
C ASN A 292 -2.85 28.41 40.93
N ASP A 293 -3.62 28.80 39.91
CA ASP A 293 -4.32 27.86 39.02
C ASP A 293 -3.36 27.05 38.14
N LEU A 294 -2.29 27.67 37.64
CA LEU A 294 -1.26 26.95 36.89
C LEU A 294 -0.53 25.94 37.77
N SER A 295 -0.21 26.31 39.01
CA SER A 295 0.44 25.42 39.97
C SER A 295 -0.45 24.22 40.33
N SER A 296 -1.76 24.43 40.50
CA SER A 296 -2.70 23.34 40.78
C SER A 296 -2.84 22.38 39.58
N ARG A 297 -2.87 22.92 38.36
CA ARG A 297 -2.88 22.11 37.12
C ARG A 297 -1.60 21.30 36.93
N ILE A 298 -0.44 21.88 37.21
CA ILE A 298 0.85 21.16 37.12
C ILE A 298 0.89 19.98 38.11
N GLN A 299 0.36 20.16 39.33
CA GLN A 299 0.25 19.08 40.29
C GLN A 299 -0.69 17.96 39.81
N LEU A 300 -1.82 18.33 39.21
CA LEU A 300 -2.77 17.36 38.66
C LEU A 300 -2.17 16.57 37.48
N ILE A 301 -1.40 17.25 36.62
CA ILE A 301 -0.67 16.62 35.51
C ILE A 301 0.38 15.64 36.05
N ASN A 302 1.17 16.04 37.05
CA ASN A 302 2.17 15.14 37.65
C ASN A 302 1.54 13.88 38.24
N HIS A 303 0.36 13.99 38.87
CA HIS A 303 -0.36 12.81 39.35
C HIS A 303 -0.88 11.93 38.21
N ALA A 304 -1.40 12.53 37.12
CA ALA A 304 -1.83 11.79 35.95
C ALA A 304 -0.65 11.06 35.26
N THR A 305 0.50 11.71 35.15
CA THR A 305 1.72 11.11 34.59
C THR A 305 2.20 9.92 35.42
N ASN A 306 2.19 10.05 36.76
CA ASN A 306 2.59 8.95 37.65
C ASN A 306 1.66 7.74 37.55
N ASN A 307 0.35 7.96 37.38
CA ASN A 307 -0.61 6.89 37.15
C ASN A 307 -0.39 6.21 35.79
N LEU A 308 -0.13 6.99 34.73
CA LEU A 308 0.18 6.47 33.40
C LEU A 308 1.45 5.62 33.37
N VAL A 309 2.53 6.07 34.03
CA VAL A 309 3.78 5.31 34.13
C VAL A 309 3.54 3.96 34.83
N ARG A 310 2.70 3.95 35.87
CA ARG A 310 2.34 2.73 36.58
C ARG A 310 1.50 1.78 35.73
N ASP A 311 0.57 2.29 34.95
CA ASP A 311 -0.24 1.47 34.04
C ASP A 311 0.58 0.89 32.89
N ILE A 312 1.52 1.66 32.33
CA ILE A 312 2.46 1.19 31.31
C ILE A 312 3.36 0.07 31.86
N ALA A 313 3.90 0.23 33.07
CA ALA A 313 4.72 -0.81 33.71
C ALA A 313 3.92 -2.10 34.00
N ASN A 314 2.65 -1.96 34.40
CA ASN A 314 1.75 -3.09 34.60
C ASN A 314 1.36 -3.79 33.29
N GLN A 315 1.33 -3.06 32.18
CA GLN A 315 1.03 -3.60 30.86
C GLN A 315 2.24 -4.32 30.25
N ASP A 316 3.44 -3.79 30.45
CA ASP A 316 4.70 -4.41 29.98
C ASP A 316 4.93 -5.78 30.65
N THR A 317 4.72 -5.86 31.97
CA THR A 317 4.81 -7.12 32.72
C THR A 317 3.77 -8.16 32.28
N LYS A 318 2.52 -7.76 32.03
CA LYS A 318 1.49 -8.68 31.48
C LYS A 318 1.83 -9.16 30.08
N THR A 319 2.41 -8.31 29.25
CA THR A 319 2.76 -8.65 27.86
C THR A 319 3.96 -9.58 27.80
N SER A 320 5.00 -9.31 28.61
CA SER A 320 6.17 -10.19 28.75
C SER A 320 5.79 -11.58 29.26
N ASN A 321 4.92 -11.68 30.28
CA ASN A 321 4.45 -12.97 30.80
C ASN A 321 3.68 -13.77 29.74
N ARG A 322 2.90 -13.09 28.89
CA ARG A 322 2.18 -13.73 27.77
C ARG A 322 3.14 -14.19 26.66
N GLN A 323 4.22 -13.45 26.43
CA GLN A 323 5.28 -13.83 25.49
C GLN A 323 6.05 -15.07 25.96
N VAL A 324 6.34 -15.17 27.26
CA VAL A 324 6.97 -16.35 27.86
C VAL A 324 6.02 -17.55 27.83
N GLU A 325 4.73 -17.38 28.13
CA GLU A 325 3.74 -18.45 28.03
C GLU A 325 3.59 -18.99 26.59
N LEU A 326 3.65 -18.12 25.58
CA LEU A 326 3.62 -18.51 24.17
C LEU A 326 4.90 -19.23 23.74
N LEU A 327 6.07 -18.79 24.19
CA LEU A 327 7.33 -19.50 23.94
C LEU A 327 7.36 -20.87 24.62
N GLN A 328 6.76 -20.99 25.80
CA GLN A 328 6.68 -22.26 26.52
C GLN A 328 5.65 -23.23 25.88
N LYS A 329 4.59 -22.70 25.26
CA LYS A 329 3.66 -23.47 24.41
C LYS A 329 4.24 -23.87 23.05
N LEU A 330 5.29 -23.20 22.57
CA LEU A 330 6.07 -23.60 21.38
C LEU A 330 7.17 -24.61 21.71
N ALA A 331 7.58 -24.69 22.99
CA ALA A 331 8.58 -25.63 23.49
C ALA A 331 7.99 -26.96 23.98
N THR A 332 6.74 -27.30 23.64
CA THR A 332 6.20 -28.63 23.91
C THR A 332 6.70 -29.62 22.85
N LYS A 333 7.61 -30.47 23.34
CA LYS A 333 8.29 -31.62 22.75
C LYS A 333 7.46 -32.48 21.76
N ASP A 334 6.13 -32.45 21.84
CA ASP A 334 5.20 -33.24 21.02
C ASP A 334 5.13 -32.81 19.55
N GLN A 335 5.34 -31.53 19.22
CA GLN A 335 5.35 -31.11 17.81
C GLN A 335 6.66 -31.46 17.11
N VAL A 336 7.78 -31.47 17.85
CA VAL A 336 9.10 -31.83 17.32
C VAL A 336 9.19 -33.32 17.01
N THR A 337 8.65 -34.19 17.88
CA THR A 337 8.52 -35.64 17.58
C THR A 337 7.61 -35.92 16.39
N SER A 338 6.56 -35.13 16.19
CA SER A 338 5.68 -35.27 15.02
C SER A 338 6.35 -34.84 13.71
N LEU A 339 7.27 -33.88 13.76
CA LEU A 339 8.07 -33.43 12.61
C LEU A 339 9.15 -34.44 12.26
N ASP A 340 9.78 -35.07 13.25
CA ASP A 340 10.81 -36.10 13.04
C ASP A 340 10.22 -37.36 12.38
N ALA A 341 9.02 -37.77 12.82
CA ALA A 341 8.27 -38.86 12.19
C ALA A 341 7.86 -38.54 10.73
N ARG A 342 7.60 -37.27 10.40
CA ARG A 342 7.30 -36.85 9.02
C ARG A 342 8.55 -36.81 8.13
N LEU A 343 9.70 -36.44 8.70
CA LEU A 343 10.99 -36.44 7.99
C LEU A 343 11.42 -37.86 7.62
N GLN A 344 11.32 -38.82 8.55
CA GLN A 344 11.62 -40.23 8.25
C GLN A 344 10.71 -40.82 7.16
N LYS A 345 9.43 -40.42 7.15
CA LYS A 345 8.48 -40.83 6.11
C LYS A 345 8.84 -40.23 4.73
N LEU A 346 9.34 -39.00 4.69
CA LEU A 346 9.80 -38.37 3.45
C LEU A 346 11.07 -39.02 2.91
N GLU A 347 11.98 -39.45 3.79
CA GLU A 347 13.21 -40.16 3.39
C GLU A 347 12.90 -41.52 2.76
N GLN A 348 11.97 -42.29 3.35
CA GLN A 348 11.49 -43.54 2.73
C GLN A 348 10.82 -43.33 1.37
N ILE A 349 10.06 -42.25 1.20
CA ILE A 349 9.41 -41.92 -0.07
C ILE A 349 10.47 -41.51 -1.11
N LEU A 350 11.49 -40.76 -0.72
CA LEU A 350 12.58 -40.36 -1.62
C LEU A 350 13.41 -41.57 -2.07
N GLU A 351 13.71 -42.53 -1.19
CA GLU A 351 14.37 -43.76 -1.60
C GLU A 351 13.48 -44.66 -2.48
N ALA A 352 12.16 -44.66 -2.27
CA ALA A 352 11.23 -45.36 -3.14
C ALA A 352 11.20 -44.73 -4.53
N ILE A 353 11.21 -43.40 -4.62
CA ILE A 353 11.28 -42.65 -5.88
C ILE A 353 12.63 -42.86 -6.58
N GLN A 354 13.74 -42.93 -5.84
CA GLN A 354 15.05 -43.19 -6.42
C GLN A 354 15.16 -44.62 -7.00
N ARG A 355 14.57 -45.62 -6.33
CA ARG A 355 14.44 -46.99 -6.86
C ARG A 355 13.51 -47.07 -8.08
N ASP A 356 12.44 -46.27 -8.10
CA ASP A 356 11.50 -46.21 -9.24
C ASP A 356 12.10 -45.46 -10.45
N LEU A 357 12.97 -44.48 -10.20
CA LEU A 357 13.73 -43.76 -11.24
C LEU A 357 14.87 -44.59 -11.86
N GLU A 358 15.36 -45.61 -11.16
CA GLU A 358 16.39 -46.53 -11.67
C GLU A 358 15.80 -47.64 -12.58
N GLY A 359 14.48 -47.83 -12.51
CA GLY A 359 13.69 -48.73 -13.36
C GLY A 359 13.45 -48.17 -14.77
N LYS A 360 14.40 -48.41 -15.67
CA LYS A 360 14.36 -48.11 -17.11
C LYS A 360 13.01 -48.45 -17.78
N ASP A 361 12.19 -47.45 -18.14
CA ASP A 361 11.25 -47.56 -19.29
C ASP A 361 10.69 -46.22 -19.85
N TYR A 362 11.20 -45.06 -19.43
CA TYR A 362 10.71 -43.76 -19.94
C TYR A 362 11.00 -43.52 -21.43
N HIS A 363 12.06 -44.13 -21.98
CA HIS A 363 12.41 -43.96 -23.40
C HIS A 363 11.39 -44.65 -24.33
N LYS A 364 10.86 -45.81 -23.94
CA LYS A 364 9.80 -46.50 -24.71
C LYS A 364 8.48 -45.74 -24.64
N ARG A 365 8.15 -45.18 -23.47
CA ARG A 365 6.95 -44.35 -23.28
C ARG A 365 7.04 -43.04 -24.06
N PHE A 366 8.21 -42.43 -24.15
CA PHE A 366 8.43 -41.20 -24.93
C PHE A 366 8.31 -41.46 -26.43
N ASN A 367 8.87 -42.58 -26.93
CA ASN A 367 8.71 -42.96 -28.33
C ASN A 367 7.24 -43.31 -28.66
N GLN A 368 6.51 -43.98 -27.76
CA GLN A 368 5.07 -44.18 -27.92
C GLN A 368 4.28 -42.87 -27.92
N LEU A 369 4.64 -41.91 -27.06
CA LEU A 369 4.01 -40.58 -27.04
C LEU A 369 4.31 -39.79 -28.32
N GLN A 370 5.53 -39.87 -28.83
CA GLN A 370 5.92 -39.21 -30.06
C GLN A 370 5.23 -39.83 -31.29
N GLU A 371 5.04 -41.14 -31.31
CA GLU A 371 4.28 -41.84 -32.37
C GLU A 371 2.77 -41.51 -32.29
N THR A 372 2.23 -41.39 -31.07
CA THR A 372 0.83 -41.01 -30.83
C THR A 372 0.57 -39.55 -31.20
N LEU A 373 1.52 -38.64 -30.95
CA LEU A 373 1.44 -37.24 -31.38
C LEU A 373 1.56 -37.09 -32.90
N ARG A 374 2.43 -37.89 -33.54
CA ARG A 374 2.61 -37.85 -34.99
C ARG A 374 1.38 -38.38 -35.74
N SER A 375 0.78 -39.46 -35.24
CA SER A 375 -0.49 -39.99 -35.77
C SER A 375 -1.69 -39.08 -35.49
N SER A 376 -1.74 -38.41 -34.33
CA SER A 376 -2.79 -37.42 -34.03
C SER A 376 -2.70 -36.18 -34.94
N HIS A 377 -1.49 -35.74 -35.29
CA HIS A 377 -1.32 -34.59 -36.20
C HIS A 377 -1.76 -34.89 -37.63
N LEU A 378 -1.58 -36.12 -38.12
CA LEU A 378 -2.07 -36.56 -39.44
C LEU A 378 -3.60 -36.75 -39.46
N SER A 379 -4.17 -37.34 -38.40
CA SER A 379 -5.62 -37.52 -38.27
C SER A 379 -6.38 -36.20 -38.10
N MET A 380 -5.79 -35.20 -37.41
CA MET A 380 -6.40 -33.88 -37.28
C MET A 380 -6.32 -33.04 -38.56
N THR A 381 -5.33 -33.24 -39.43
CA THR A 381 -5.29 -32.49 -40.71
C THR A 381 -6.28 -33.01 -41.74
N GLU A 382 -6.56 -34.32 -41.78
CA GLU A 382 -7.62 -34.87 -42.65
C GLU A 382 -9.04 -34.56 -42.15
N ASN A 383 -9.27 -34.55 -40.82
CA ASN A 383 -10.58 -34.20 -40.27
C ASN A 383 -10.86 -32.68 -40.25
N LEU A 384 -9.85 -31.80 -40.24
CA LEU A 384 -10.06 -30.36 -40.39
C LEU A 384 -10.44 -29.96 -41.82
N LEU A 385 -9.96 -30.68 -42.84
CA LEU A 385 -10.36 -30.44 -44.23
C LEU A 385 -11.80 -30.90 -44.52
N GLY A 386 -12.29 -31.96 -43.88
CA GLY A 386 -13.67 -32.43 -44.01
C GLY A 386 -14.71 -31.61 -43.24
N VAL A 387 -14.35 -31.07 -42.08
CA VAL A 387 -15.29 -30.34 -41.20
C VAL A 387 -15.40 -28.85 -41.55
N ILE A 388 -14.38 -28.25 -42.17
CA ILE A 388 -14.44 -26.86 -42.67
C ILE A 388 -15.31 -26.73 -43.93
N THR A 389 -15.51 -27.80 -44.71
CA THR A 389 -16.42 -27.76 -45.89
C THR A 389 -17.89 -28.02 -45.58
N ALA A 390 -18.23 -28.52 -44.38
CA ALA A 390 -19.61 -28.91 -44.06
C ALA A 390 -20.40 -27.85 -43.26
N SER A 391 -19.76 -26.77 -42.80
CA SER A 391 -20.39 -25.77 -41.92
C SER A 391 -20.13 -24.34 -42.36
N THR A 392 -20.35 -24.02 -43.65
CA THR A 392 -20.62 -22.63 -44.06
C THR A 392 -22.13 -22.39 -44.00
N PRO A 393 -22.66 -21.71 -42.98
CA PRO A 393 -24.05 -21.25 -43.01
C PRO A 393 -24.17 -20.19 -44.10
N ARG A 394 -25.14 -20.38 -45.02
CA ARG A 394 -25.41 -19.50 -46.16
C ARG A 394 -25.59 -18.03 -45.72
N MET A 395 -24.55 -17.23 -45.88
CA MET A 395 -24.56 -15.77 -45.72
C MET A 395 -25.69 -15.10 -46.54
N GLY A 396 -26.15 -15.74 -47.62
CA GLY A 396 -27.26 -15.25 -48.44
C GLY A 396 -28.62 -15.21 -47.72
N PHE A 397 -28.90 -16.10 -46.77
CA PHE A 397 -30.17 -16.10 -46.06
C PHE A 397 -30.31 -14.87 -45.14
N PHE A 398 -29.24 -14.52 -44.42
CA PHE A 398 -29.22 -13.33 -43.56
C PHE A 398 -29.30 -12.03 -44.35
N ILE A 399 -28.63 -11.95 -45.50
CA ILE A 399 -28.71 -10.79 -46.39
C ILE A 399 -30.13 -10.63 -46.96
N CYS A 400 -30.76 -11.71 -47.42
CA CYS A 400 -32.16 -11.65 -47.88
C CYS A 400 -33.12 -11.26 -46.76
N LEU A 401 -32.89 -11.72 -45.52
CA LEU A 401 -33.73 -11.39 -44.38
C LEU A 401 -33.60 -9.91 -43.99
N LEU A 402 -32.38 -9.35 -44.03
CA LEU A 402 -32.14 -7.92 -43.82
C LEU A 402 -32.76 -7.05 -44.91
N ILE A 403 -32.66 -7.45 -46.19
CA ILE A 403 -33.28 -6.73 -47.30
C ILE A 403 -34.81 -6.77 -47.18
N ALA A 404 -35.39 -7.93 -46.84
CA ALA A 404 -36.84 -8.06 -46.63
C ALA A 404 -37.34 -7.15 -45.48
N PHE A 405 -36.57 -7.06 -44.39
CA PHE A 405 -36.89 -6.18 -43.27
C PHE A 405 -36.82 -4.70 -43.64
N GLN A 406 -35.82 -4.30 -44.43
CA GLN A 406 -35.70 -2.91 -44.92
C GLN A 406 -36.85 -2.52 -45.87
N VAL A 407 -37.25 -3.43 -46.77
CA VAL A 407 -38.40 -3.19 -47.66
C VAL A 407 -39.70 -3.06 -46.86
N LEU A 408 -39.90 -3.88 -45.83
CA LEU A 408 -41.07 -3.81 -44.97
C LEU A 408 -41.16 -2.46 -44.25
N LEU A 409 -40.05 -1.95 -43.72
CA LEU A 409 -40.00 -0.62 -43.10
C LEU A 409 -40.27 0.51 -44.11
N ALA A 410 -39.75 0.41 -45.34
CA ALA A 410 -40.01 1.39 -46.39
C ALA A 410 -41.49 1.42 -46.79
N VAL A 411 -42.14 0.26 -46.94
CA VAL A 411 -43.58 0.15 -47.24
C VAL A 411 -44.40 0.72 -46.08
N ALA A 412 -44.06 0.39 -44.83
CA ALA A 412 -44.72 0.94 -43.65
C ALA A 412 -44.61 2.47 -43.60
N TYR A 413 -43.44 3.03 -43.93
CA TYR A 413 -43.23 4.47 -43.98
C TYR A 413 -44.07 5.15 -45.08
N VAL A 414 -44.16 4.56 -46.27
CA VAL A 414 -44.99 5.07 -47.37
C VAL A 414 -46.48 5.04 -46.99
N VAL A 415 -46.95 3.95 -46.38
CA VAL A 415 -48.35 3.83 -45.90
C VAL A 415 -48.64 4.84 -44.80
N TYR A 416 -47.72 5.04 -43.86
CA TYR A 416 -47.83 6.06 -42.82
C TYR A 416 -47.92 7.48 -43.42
N LYS A 417 -47.04 7.81 -44.36
CA LYS A 417 -47.04 9.11 -45.05
C LYS A 417 -48.33 9.33 -45.86
N ARG A 418 -48.81 8.29 -46.55
CA ARG A 418 -50.08 8.34 -47.31
C ARG A 418 -51.29 8.52 -46.40
N ARG A 419 -51.31 7.85 -45.24
CA ARG A 419 -52.37 8.06 -44.22
C ARG A 419 -52.34 9.47 -43.65
N ARG A 420 -51.16 10.03 -43.39
CA ARG A 420 -51.02 11.40 -42.87
C ARG A 420 -51.44 12.46 -43.89
N ALA A 421 -51.22 12.23 -45.19
CA ALA A 421 -51.67 13.15 -46.25
C ALA A 421 -53.20 13.13 -46.47
N ASN A 422 -53.87 12.03 -46.12
CA ASN A 422 -55.33 11.87 -46.28
C ASN A 422 -56.13 12.20 -45.01
N MET A 423 -55.50 12.72 -43.95
CA MET A 423 -56.25 13.20 -42.79
C MET A 423 -56.85 14.57 -43.09
N PRO A 424 -58.18 14.76 -43.00
CA PRO A 424 -58.81 16.05 -43.24
C PRO A 424 -58.33 17.05 -42.18
N LYS A 425 -57.79 18.18 -42.65
CA LYS A 425 -57.34 19.27 -41.80
C LYS A 425 -58.56 19.86 -41.07
N LYS A 426 -58.66 19.62 -39.77
CA LYS A 426 -59.53 20.41 -38.90
C LYS A 426 -58.91 21.81 -38.82
N PHE A 427 -59.52 22.77 -39.49
CA PHE A 427 -59.29 24.18 -39.23
C PHE A 427 -60.05 24.55 -37.95
N LEU A 428 -59.42 25.41 -37.14
CA LEU A 428 -59.99 25.99 -35.92
C LEU A 428 -61.35 26.64 -36.18
#